data_AF-A0A7Z0TUQ3-F1
#
_entry.id   AF-A0A7Z0TUQ3-F1
#
_cell.length_a   1.000
_cell.length_b   1.000
_cell.length_c   1.000
_cell.angle_alpha   90.00
_cell.angle_beta   90.00
_cell.angle_gamma   90.00
#
_symmetry.space_group_name_H-M   'P 1'
#
loop_
_entity.id
_entity.type
_entity.pdbx_description
1 polymer ?
#
loop_
_entity_poly.entity_id
_entity_poly.type
_entity_poly.pdbx_seq_one_letter_code
_entity_poly.pdbx_strand_id
1 'polypeptide(L)' 'MIALTVVLHFIVLHSVDGHEVSINPRAVSSLHAAKPDQPNKLFTEDVNCVVGLSDGKFVTVAERCASVRQKLEEQGK' A
#
# COMPACT_ATOMS: atom_id res chain seq x y z
N MET A 1 -18.36 32.78 -1.75
CA MET A 1 -18.12 31.38 -2.19
C MET A 1 -16.86 30.91 -1.50
N ILE A 2 -16.95 29.98 -0.56
CA ILE A 2 -15.78 29.40 0.10
C ILE A 2 -15.23 28.34 -0.85
N ALA A 3 -14.04 28.58 -1.41
CA ALA A 3 -13.34 27.58 -2.20
C ALA A 3 -12.81 26.51 -1.23
N LEU A 4 -13.29 25.27 -1.37
CA LEU A 4 -12.83 24.12 -0.59
C LEU A 4 -11.61 23.52 -1.28
N THR A 5 -10.42 23.73 -0.71
CA THR A 5 -9.17 23.13 -1.21
C THR A 5 -9.06 21.70 -0.68
N VAL A 6 -9.13 20.69 -1.56
CA VAL A 6 -8.89 19.29 -1.19
C VAL A 6 -7.41 18.98 -1.38
N VAL A 7 -6.70 18.72 -0.28
CA VAL A 7 -5.30 18.28 -0.32
C VAL A 7 -5.26 16.75 -0.37
N LEU A 8 -4.79 16.20 -1.49
CA LEU A 8 -4.56 14.77 -1.65
C LEU A 8 -3.13 14.44 -1.22
N HIS A 9 -3.00 13.64 -0.17
CA HIS A 9 -1.72 13.08 0.27
C HIS A 9 -1.59 11.65 -0.24
N PHE A 10 -0.45 11.33 -0.85
CA PHE A 10 -0.14 10.00 -1.37
C PHE A 10 1.10 9.46 -0.65
N ILE A 11 1.11 8.15 -0.35
CA ILE A 11 2.35 7.45 0.01
C ILE A 11 2.98 6.89 -1.26
N VAL A 12 4.30 7.01 -1.36
CA VAL A 12 5.09 6.37 -2.41
C VAL A 12 5.68 5.07 -1.86
N LEU A 13 5.41 3.99 -2.60
CA LEU A 13 5.89 2.63 -2.38
C LEU A 13 6.57 2.13 -3.66
N HIS A 14 7.23 0.97 -3.59
CA HIS A 14 7.87 0.35 -4.74
C HIS A 14 7.15 -0.93 -5.14
N SER A 15 6.82 -1.04 -6.41
CA SER A 15 6.42 -2.32 -7.01
C SER A 15 7.58 -3.32 -6.98
N VAL A 16 7.27 -4.59 -7.21
CA VAL A 16 8.29 -5.65 -7.32
C VAL A 16 9.26 -5.46 -8.47
N ASP A 17 8.85 -4.72 -9.51
CA ASP A 17 9.70 -4.40 -10.67
C ASP A 17 10.56 -3.14 -10.43
N GLY A 18 10.53 -2.57 -9.22
CA GLY A 18 11.33 -1.40 -8.82
C GLY A 18 10.73 -0.05 -9.22
N HIS A 19 9.57 -0.03 -9.87
CA HIS A 19 8.86 1.22 -10.19
C HIS A 19 8.09 1.77 -8.99
N GLU A 20 8.01 3.09 -8.88
CA GLU A 20 7.24 3.78 -7.85
C GLU A 20 5.73 3.64 -8.06
N VAL A 21 5.01 3.40 -6.97
CA VAL A 21 3.55 3.34 -6.93
C VAL A 21 3.03 4.30 -5.87
N SER A 22 2.23 5.26 -6.32
CA SER A 22 1.56 6.23 -5.44
C SER A 22 0.21 5.70 -5.00
N ILE A 23 0.04 5.50 -3.70
CA ILE A 23 -1.21 5.00 -3.10
C ILE A 23 -1.85 6.10 -2.25
N ASN A 24 -3.15 6.31 -2.44
CA ASN A 24 -3.94 7.15 -1.56
C ASN A 24 -4.17 6.41 -0.22
N PRO A 25 -3.65 6.91 0.91
CA PRO A 25 -3.80 6.26 2.21
C PRO A 25 -5.24 6.03 2.62
N ARG A 26 -6.15 6.95 2.24
CA ARG A 26 -7.58 6.85 2.56
C ARG A 26 -8.29 5.76 1.78
N ALA A 27 -7.71 5.31 0.67
CA ALA A 27 -8.23 4.22 -0.13
C ALA A 27 -7.69 2.85 0.33
N VAL A 28 -6.79 2.79 1.30
CA VAL A 28 -6.28 1.51 1.81
C VAL A 28 -7.29 0.88 2.76
N SER A 29 -7.70 -0.36 2.45
CA SER A 29 -8.66 -1.14 3.23
C SER A 29 -8.00 -2.28 4.01
N SER A 30 -6.90 -2.85 3.50
CA SER A 30 -6.17 -3.92 4.18
C SER A 30 -4.69 -3.97 3.81
N LEU A 31 -3.90 -4.61 4.67
CA LEU A 31 -2.50 -4.98 4.39
C LEU A 31 -2.33 -6.46 4.68
N HIS A 32 -1.78 -7.21 3.73
CA HIS A 32 -1.49 -8.63 3.87
C HIS A 32 0.01 -8.87 3.69
N ALA A 33 0.65 -9.42 4.72
CA ALA A 33 2.06 -9.78 4.66
C ALA A 33 2.24 -11.20 4.10
N ALA A 34 3.37 -11.44 3.45
CA ALA A 34 3.81 -12.78 3.12
C ALA A 34 3.95 -13.59 4.42
N LYS A 35 3.35 -14.80 4.45
CA LYS A 35 3.50 -15.73 5.57
C LYS A 35 4.38 -16.89 5.11
N PRO A 36 5.45 -17.23 5.85
CA PRO A 36 6.38 -18.29 5.45
C PRO A 36 5.70 -19.65 5.29
N ASP A 37 4.64 -19.93 6.07
CA ASP A 37 3.96 -21.23 6.09
C ASP A 37 2.69 -21.30 5.21
N GLN A 38 2.40 -20.25 4.42
CA GLN A 38 1.25 -20.22 3.52
C GLN A 38 1.66 -19.71 2.13
N PRO A 39 1.96 -20.62 1.18
CA PRO A 39 2.20 -20.22 -0.20
C PRO A 39 0.90 -19.62 -0.77
N ASN A 40 0.90 -18.30 -0.96
CA ASN A 40 -0.18 -17.59 -1.62
C ASN A 40 0.30 -17.19 -3.02
N LYS A 41 -0.52 -17.40 -4.05
CA LYS A 41 -0.16 -17.10 -5.45
C LYS A 41 0.20 -15.63 -5.70
N LEU A 42 -0.16 -14.75 -4.75
CA LEU A 42 0.11 -13.31 -4.79
C LEU A 42 1.49 -12.93 -4.22
N PHE A 43 2.18 -13.84 -3.52
CA PHE A 43 3.52 -13.61 -2.99
C PHE A 43 4.55 -14.39 -3.82
N THR A 44 5.07 -13.79 -4.87
CA THR A 44 6.33 -14.23 -5.49
C THR A 44 7.51 -13.78 -4.63
N GLU A 45 8.74 -14.25 -4.90
CA GLU A 45 9.92 -14.04 -4.02
C GLU A 45 10.15 -12.58 -3.60
N ASP A 46 9.75 -11.62 -4.45
CA ASP A 46 10.00 -10.20 -4.23
C ASP A 46 8.82 -9.43 -3.59
N VAL A 47 7.66 -10.07 -3.41
CA VAL A 47 6.49 -9.42 -2.79
C VAL A 47 6.56 -9.54 -1.27
N ASN A 48 6.70 -8.41 -0.58
CA ASN A 48 6.73 -8.38 0.88
C ASN A 48 5.42 -7.89 1.51
N CYS A 49 4.60 -7.17 0.74
CA CYS A 49 3.28 -6.74 1.19
C CYS A 49 2.28 -6.65 0.02
N VAL A 50 1.04 -7.01 0.30
CA VAL A 50 -0.11 -6.75 -0.58
C VAL A 50 -1.00 -5.70 0.09
N VAL A 51 -1.19 -4.58 -0.60
CA VAL A 51 -2.08 -3.49 -0.19
C VAL A 51 -3.43 -3.69 -0.84
N GLY A 52 -4.46 -3.93 -0.04
CA GLY A 52 -5.85 -3.95 -0.49
C GLY A 52 -6.43 -2.55 -0.49
N LEU A 53 -7.13 -2.20 -1.57
CA LEU A 53 -7.80 -0.91 -1.73
C LEU A 53 -9.33 -1.05 -1.56
N SER A 54 -10.00 0.05 -1.21
CA SER A 54 -11.45 0.09 -0.99
C SER A 54 -12.27 -0.19 -2.26
N ASP A 55 -11.66 -0.04 -3.44
CA ASP A 55 -12.27 -0.35 -4.74
C ASP A 55 -12.13 -1.84 -5.12
N GLY A 56 -11.60 -2.67 -4.23
CA GLY A 56 -11.38 -4.10 -4.45
C GLY A 56 -10.10 -4.44 -5.21
N LYS A 57 -9.26 -3.46 -5.56
CA LYS A 57 -7.95 -3.70 -6.17
C LYS A 57 -6.92 -4.08 -5.13
N PHE A 58 -5.89 -4.81 -5.58
CA PHE A 58 -4.74 -5.18 -4.78
C PHE A 58 -3.46 -4.71 -5.48
N VAL A 59 -2.53 -4.17 -4.69
CA VAL A 59 -1.22 -3.72 -5.16
C VAL A 59 -0.15 -4.51 -4.42
N THR A 60 0.72 -5.20 -5.14
CA THR A 60 1.90 -5.86 -4.59
C THR A 60 3.05 -4.86 -4.50
N VAL A 61 3.72 -4.84 -3.35
CA VAL A 61 4.86 -3.94 -3.12
C VAL A 61 6.05 -4.69 -2.52
N ALA A 62 7.24 -4.16 -2.80
CA ALA A 62 8.51 -4.68 -2.32
C ALA A 62 8.75 -4.31 -0.85
N GLU A 63 8.10 -3.29 -0.31
CA GLU A 63 8.18 -2.97 1.12
C GLU A 63 7.46 -3.99 2.00
N ARG A 64 7.96 -4.17 3.23
CA ARG A 64 7.27 -4.95 4.27
C ARG A 64 6.01 -4.22 4.73
N CYS A 65 4.95 -4.97 5.05
CA CYS A 65 3.69 -4.36 5.52
C CYS A 65 3.85 -3.50 6.78
N ALA A 66 4.83 -3.78 7.64
CA ALA A 66 5.15 -2.92 8.78
C ALA A 66 5.56 -1.50 8.34
N SER A 67 6.44 -1.40 7.34
CA SER A 67 6.89 -0.13 6.77
C SER A 67 5.75 0.60 6.04
N VAL A 68 4.90 -0.15 5.31
CA VAL A 68 3.70 0.42 4.68
C VAL A 68 2.75 0.99 5.73
N ARG A 69 2.48 0.24 6.80
CA ARG A 69 1.62 0.70 7.91
C ARG A 69 2.16 1.97 8.56
N GLN A 70 3.46 2.01 8.84
CA GLN A 70 4.08 3.21 9.40
C GLN A 70 3.88 4.44 8.49
N LYS A 71 4.14 4.31 7.18
CA LYS A 71 3.90 5.38 6.20
C LYS A 71 2.44 5.84 6.18
N LEU A 72 1.47 4.91 6.31
CA LEU A 72 0.05 5.25 6.38
C LEU A 72 -0.30 6.03 7.65
N GLU A 73 0.24 5.63 8.80
CA GLU A 73 0.03 6.31 10.09
C GLU A 73 0.64 7.71 10.11
N GLU A 74 1.79 7.91 9.45
CA GLU A 74 2.43 9.22 9.31
C GLU A 74 1.62 10.19 8.43
N GLN A 75 0.84 9.70 7.46
CA GLN A 75 -0.03 10.50 6.59
C GLN A 75 -1.46 10.67 7.13
N GLY A 76 -1.82 9.91 8.18
CA GLY A 76 -3.12 10.00 8.85
C GLY A 76 -3.17 11.02 9.99
N LYS A 77 -2.03 11.62 10.34
CA LYS A 77 -1.91 12.82 11.19
C LYS A 77 -1.93 14.09 10.35
#